data_AF-A0A4S4KRN3-F1
#
_entry.id   AF-A0A4S4KRN3-F1
#
_cell.length_a   1.000
_cell.length_b   1.000
_cell.length_c   1.000
_cell.angle_alpha   90.00
_cell.angle_beta   90.00
_cell.angle_gamma   90.00
#
_symmetry.space_group_name_H-M   'P 1'
#
loop_
_entity.id
_entity.type
_entity.pdbx_description
1 polymer ?
#
loop_
_entity_poly.entity_id
_entity_poly.type
_entity_poly.pdbx_seq_one_letter_code
_entity_poly.pdbx_strand_id
1 'polypeptide(L)'
;MHHASASQNLPVLTCPPYPSAKPNASLFPALFFLSLFKSRHSPRWAEKSGGPNTAANVHSPEGIASAAHGFAAFSRRTVSCKPFIAAVVGGAYGGGVEMLLNCDLVISADDATFALPEVKVGVTAVAGGIPRLVSIAGRQLASEMLLLGRTVTAQEAYTRFGFVNKLVPKDNVLAEALAWASALVRDSSPDAVQSTKRGVTLACQHGDVDTATVEHARSPESVRHFAGENMKEGLKAFGEKRRPRWTNPAKL
;
A
#
# COMPACT_ATOMS: atom_id res chain seq x y z
N MET A 1 -6.26 42.25 18.76
CA MET A 1 -6.17 41.02 19.58
C MET A 1 -7.39 40.17 19.28
N HIS A 2 -7.21 38.99 18.68
CA HIS A 2 -8.00 37.76 18.91
C HIS A 2 -7.54 36.70 17.89
N HIS A 3 -6.65 35.82 18.34
CA HIS A 3 -6.34 34.56 17.68
C HIS A 3 -7.43 33.54 18.03
N ALA A 4 -8.00 32.86 17.04
CA ALA A 4 -8.80 31.65 17.23
C ALA A 4 -8.03 30.45 16.66
N SER A 5 -7.47 29.64 17.56
CA SER A 5 -6.83 28.36 17.29
C SER A 5 -7.90 27.28 17.29
N ALA A 6 -8.14 26.64 16.14
CA ALA A 6 -8.98 25.45 16.04
C ALA A 6 -8.08 24.20 15.99
N SER A 7 -7.90 23.52 17.14
CA SER A 7 -7.32 22.18 17.18
C SER A 7 -8.40 21.15 16.83
N GLN A 8 -8.31 20.51 15.67
CA GLN A 8 -9.16 19.36 15.34
C GLN A 8 -8.47 18.08 15.80
N ASN A 9 -9.02 17.44 16.83
CA ASN A 9 -8.65 16.11 17.29
C ASN A 9 -9.19 15.05 16.30
N LEU A 10 -8.31 14.31 15.63
CA LEU A 10 -8.66 13.10 14.88
C LEU A 10 -8.56 11.86 15.79
N PRO A 11 -9.49 10.89 15.70
CA PRO A 11 -9.50 9.72 16.56
C PRO A 11 -8.41 8.71 16.16
N VAL A 12 -7.63 8.26 17.14
CA VAL A 12 -6.63 7.18 17.02
C VAL A 12 -7.36 5.82 17.07
N LEU A 13 -7.36 5.08 15.97
CA LEU A 13 -7.97 3.74 15.88
C LEU A 13 -6.89 2.65 15.99
N THR A 14 -7.00 1.81 17.03
CA THR A 14 -6.04 0.74 17.35
C THR A 14 -6.41 -0.61 16.70
N CYS A 15 -5.42 -1.46 16.46
CA CYS A 15 -5.54 -2.74 15.73
C CYS A 15 -5.89 -3.94 16.65
N PRO A 16 -6.91 -4.78 16.33
CA PRO A 16 -7.33 -5.91 17.18
C PRO A 16 -6.46 -7.20 17.01
N PRO A 17 -6.38 -8.08 18.03
CA PRO A 17 -5.55 -9.31 18.03
C PRO A 17 -6.24 -10.57 17.44
N TYR A 18 -5.44 -11.60 17.08
CA TYR A 18 -5.84 -12.82 16.34
C TYR A 18 -5.59 -14.14 17.13
N PRO A 19 -6.43 -15.20 17.02
CA PRO A 19 -6.19 -16.53 17.61
C PRO A 19 -5.86 -17.67 16.61
N SER A 20 -5.26 -18.75 17.13
CA SER A 20 -4.54 -19.88 16.49
C SER A 20 -5.37 -20.98 15.77
N ALA A 21 -4.76 -21.70 14.82
CA ALA A 21 -5.40 -22.65 13.89
C ALA A 21 -4.95 -24.14 14.02
N LYS A 22 -5.78 -25.08 13.49
CA LYS A 22 -5.46 -26.47 13.06
C LYS A 22 -6.36 -26.93 11.88
N PRO A 23 -6.02 -28.00 11.10
CA PRO A 23 -6.11 -28.00 9.63
C PRO A 23 -7.15 -28.95 8.98
N ASN A 24 -7.63 -28.65 7.76
CA ASN A 24 -7.54 -29.55 6.58
C ASN A 24 -8.16 -29.04 5.25
N ALA A 25 -7.34 -29.17 4.18
CA ALA A 25 -7.52 -29.56 2.77
C ALA A 25 -8.54 -28.97 1.73
N SER A 26 -8.00 -28.90 0.50
CA SER A 26 -8.52 -29.00 -0.90
C SER A 26 -9.16 -27.82 -1.70
N LEU A 27 -8.35 -27.29 -2.64
CA LEU A 27 -8.57 -27.00 -4.10
C LEU A 27 -9.59 -25.94 -4.60
N PHE A 28 -9.10 -24.87 -5.27
CA PHE A 28 -9.43 -24.36 -6.63
C PHE A 28 -8.51 -23.13 -6.99
N PRO A 29 -8.12 -22.87 -8.26
CA PRO A 29 -7.01 -21.97 -8.62
C PRO A 29 -7.47 -20.62 -9.21
N ALA A 30 -6.97 -19.50 -8.67
CA ALA A 30 -6.72 -18.18 -9.29
C ALA A 30 -6.54 -17.15 -8.17
N LEU A 31 -5.57 -16.23 -8.33
CA LEU A 31 -5.17 -15.18 -7.38
C LEU A 31 -4.52 -15.72 -6.08
N PHE A 32 -3.20 -15.96 -6.15
CA PHE A 32 -2.38 -16.15 -4.95
C PHE A 32 -2.11 -14.80 -4.28
N PHE A 33 -3.10 -14.31 -3.54
CA PHE A 33 -2.87 -13.41 -2.39
C PHE A 33 -2.59 -14.33 -1.19
N LEU A 34 -1.36 -14.33 -0.68
CA LEU A 34 -1.01 -15.13 0.50
C LEU A 34 -1.56 -14.43 1.75
N SER A 35 -2.86 -14.61 2.00
CA SER A 35 -3.49 -14.46 3.30
C SER A 35 -4.17 -15.79 3.63
N LEU A 36 -3.66 -16.47 4.65
CA LEU A 36 -4.23 -17.69 5.21
C LEU A 36 -5.64 -17.42 5.76
N PHE A 37 -6.67 -17.61 4.95
CA PHE A 37 -8.05 -17.76 5.40
C PHE A 37 -8.81 -18.73 4.49
N LYS A 38 -8.90 -19.99 4.91
CA LYS A 38 -9.94 -20.91 4.45
C LYS A 38 -10.93 -21.09 5.60
N SER A 39 -11.89 -20.18 5.70
CA SER A 39 -13.10 -20.36 6.50
C SER A 39 -14.27 -20.39 5.53
N ARG A 40 -14.94 -21.55 5.43
CA ARG A 40 -16.08 -21.81 4.56
C ARG A 40 -17.40 -21.25 5.13
N HIS A 41 -17.34 -20.16 5.88
CA HIS A 41 -18.49 -19.41 6.33
C HIS A 41 -18.30 -17.95 5.98
N SER A 42 -19.30 -17.40 5.28
CA SER A 42 -19.48 -15.98 5.04
C SER A 42 -19.10 -15.18 6.30
N PRO A 43 -18.21 -14.18 6.19
CA PRO A 43 -17.78 -13.45 7.36
C PRO A 43 -18.95 -12.70 8.01
N ARG A 44 -19.19 -12.91 9.30
CA ARG A 44 -20.14 -12.13 10.12
C ARG A 44 -19.84 -10.63 10.20
N TRP A 45 -18.77 -10.12 9.57
CA TRP A 45 -18.58 -8.68 9.39
C TRP A 45 -19.49 -8.11 8.29
N ALA A 46 -19.95 -8.93 7.34
CA ALA A 46 -20.89 -8.51 6.31
C ALA A 46 -22.30 -8.22 6.86
N GLU A 47 -22.62 -8.71 8.06
CA GLU A 47 -23.95 -8.60 8.66
C GLU A 47 -24.13 -7.32 9.50
N LYS A 48 -23.05 -6.76 10.05
CA LYS A 48 -23.15 -5.57 10.94
C LYS A 48 -23.01 -4.22 10.26
N SER A 49 -22.79 -4.19 8.94
CA SER A 49 -22.81 -2.96 8.12
C SER A 49 -24.11 -2.81 7.30
N GLY A 50 -25.10 -3.67 7.52
CA GLY A 50 -26.35 -3.71 6.76
C GLY A 50 -27.40 -2.73 7.26
N GLY A 51 -27.18 -1.43 7.11
CA GLY A 51 -28.30 -0.52 6.83
C GLY A 51 -28.73 -0.71 5.37
N PRO A 52 -30.00 -0.50 4.99
CA PRO A 52 -30.58 -0.90 3.70
C PRO A 52 -30.00 -0.23 2.43
N ASN A 53 -28.79 0.34 2.45
CA ASN A 53 -28.19 1.11 1.35
C ASN A 53 -26.69 0.85 1.06
N THR A 54 -26.02 -0.14 1.66
CA THR A 54 -24.54 -0.23 1.58
C THR A 54 -23.94 -0.89 0.33
N ALA A 55 -24.74 -1.52 -0.55
CA ALA A 55 -24.24 -2.06 -1.82
C ALA A 55 -24.35 -1.09 -3.00
N ALA A 56 -25.22 -0.07 -2.91
CA ALA A 56 -25.65 0.71 -4.06
C ALA A 56 -24.70 1.87 -4.46
N ASN A 57 -23.67 2.17 -3.68
CA ASN A 57 -22.93 3.43 -3.83
C ASN A 57 -21.41 3.30 -4.02
N VAL A 58 -20.83 2.11 -4.15
CA VAL A 58 -19.35 1.97 -4.27
C VAL A 58 -18.76 2.55 -5.56
N HIS A 59 -19.60 2.89 -6.53
CA HIS A 59 -19.20 3.51 -7.81
C HIS A 59 -19.70 4.95 -8.00
N SER A 60 -20.43 5.52 -7.03
CA SER A 60 -20.83 6.93 -7.10
C SER A 60 -19.72 7.86 -6.60
N PRO A 61 -19.68 9.13 -7.04
CA PRO A 61 -18.74 10.11 -6.52
C PRO A 61 -18.78 10.21 -4.99
N GLU A 62 -19.97 10.23 -4.40
CA GLU A 62 -20.17 10.33 -2.95
C GLU A 62 -19.69 9.08 -2.21
N GLY A 63 -19.94 7.89 -2.75
CA GLY A 63 -19.47 6.65 -2.16
C GLY A 63 -17.96 6.48 -2.26
N ILE A 64 -17.36 6.87 -3.38
CA ILE A 64 -15.90 6.92 -3.52
C ILE A 64 -15.30 7.92 -2.55
N ALA A 65 -15.90 9.11 -2.40
CA ALA A 65 -15.45 10.16 -1.49
C ALA A 65 -15.51 9.72 -0.02
N SER A 66 -16.61 9.08 0.39
CA SER A 66 -16.89 8.66 1.76
C SER A 66 -16.24 7.34 2.19
N ALA A 67 -15.77 6.52 1.25
CA ALA A 67 -15.08 5.27 1.58
C ALA A 67 -13.77 5.53 2.35
N ALA A 68 -13.78 5.29 3.66
CA ALA A 68 -12.64 5.56 4.56
C ALA A 68 -11.33 4.89 4.12
N HIS A 69 -11.41 3.67 3.57
CA HIS A 69 -10.25 2.91 3.10
C HIS A 69 -10.11 2.89 1.56
N GLY A 70 -11.00 3.56 0.84
CA GLY A 70 -11.02 3.59 -0.62
C GLY A 70 -11.35 2.25 -1.27
N PHE A 71 -11.03 2.14 -2.56
CA PHE A 71 -11.23 0.94 -3.37
C PHE A 71 -10.41 -0.24 -2.83
N ALA A 72 -11.00 -1.44 -2.87
CA ALA A 72 -10.45 -2.67 -2.30
C ALA A 72 -10.03 -2.55 -0.82
N ALA A 73 -10.61 -1.58 -0.08
CA ALA A 73 -10.24 -1.21 1.29
C ALA A 73 -8.74 -0.93 1.49
N PHE A 74 -8.05 -0.53 0.41
CA PHE A 74 -6.61 -0.35 0.39
C PHE A 74 -6.18 0.96 -0.27
N SER A 75 -6.98 1.51 -1.19
CA SER A 75 -6.54 2.65 -2.02
C SER A 75 -6.37 3.97 -1.26
N ARG A 76 -6.78 4.04 0.01
CA ARG A 76 -6.45 5.14 0.93
C ARG A 76 -5.47 4.63 1.99
N ARG A 77 -4.18 4.91 1.76
CA ARG A 77 -2.99 4.47 2.52
C ARG A 77 -2.97 4.81 4.02
N THR A 78 -4.04 5.40 4.58
CA THR A 78 -4.06 6.04 5.90
C THR A 78 -4.10 5.07 7.08
N VAL A 79 -4.35 3.77 6.86
CA VAL A 79 -4.66 2.84 7.96
C VAL A 79 -3.63 1.73 8.16
N SER A 80 -2.74 1.47 7.19
CA SER A 80 -1.77 0.38 7.31
C SER A 80 -0.33 0.90 7.41
N CYS A 81 0.29 0.66 8.56
CA CYS A 81 1.70 0.94 8.81
C CYS A 81 2.64 -0.10 8.16
N LYS A 82 2.14 -1.24 7.67
CA LYS A 82 2.95 -2.31 7.08
C LYS A 82 3.19 -2.08 5.59
N PRO A 83 4.41 -2.28 5.06
CA PRO A 83 4.66 -2.21 3.62
C PRO A 83 3.86 -3.23 2.82
N PHE A 84 3.43 -2.85 1.62
CA PHE A 84 2.79 -3.74 0.66
C PHE A 84 3.71 -4.02 -0.52
N ILE A 85 3.94 -5.29 -0.80
CA ILE A 85 4.70 -5.76 -1.96
C ILE A 85 3.72 -6.47 -2.89
N ALA A 86 3.57 -5.95 -4.11
CA ALA A 86 2.82 -6.61 -5.16
C ALA A 86 3.68 -7.66 -5.87
N ALA A 87 3.09 -8.82 -6.12
CA ALA A 87 3.64 -9.89 -6.95
C ALA A 87 2.72 -10.06 -8.16
N VAL A 88 3.14 -9.58 -9.33
CA VAL A 88 2.31 -9.50 -10.53
C VAL A 88 2.66 -10.60 -11.52
N VAL A 89 1.68 -11.42 -11.87
CA VAL A 89 1.80 -12.45 -12.90
C VAL A 89 0.67 -12.25 -13.91
N GLY A 90 0.99 -12.18 -15.20
CA GLY A 90 0.03 -11.94 -16.27
C GLY A 90 -0.40 -10.47 -16.38
N GLY A 91 -1.61 -10.23 -16.91
CA GLY A 91 -2.11 -8.89 -17.16
C GLY A 91 -2.82 -8.25 -15.95
N ALA A 92 -2.55 -6.98 -15.67
CA ALA A 92 -3.29 -6.15 -14.71
C ALA A 92 -3.96 -4.97 -15.43
N TYR A 93 -5.25 -4.78 -15.18
CA TYR A 93 -6.05 -3.78 -15.91
C TYR A 93 -6.96 -3.00 -14.96
N GLY A 94 -7.14 -1.71 -15.26
CA GLY A 94 -8.03 -0.80 -14.55
C GLY A 94 -7.76 -0.76 -13.06
N GLY A 95 -8.77 -1.08 -12.24
CA GLY A 95 -8.65 -1.18 -10.78
C GLY A 95 -7.52 -2.08 -10.29
N GLY A 96 -7.10 -3.08 -11.06
CA GLY A 96 -5.91 -3.88 -10.76
C GLY A 96 -4.63 -3.04 -10.78
N VAL A 97 -4.44 -2.20 -11.79
CA VAL A 97 -3.33 -1.24 -11.85
C VAL A 97 -3.47 -0.17 -10.76
N GLU A 98 -4.69 0.30 -10.48
CA GLU A 98 -4.89 1.23 -9.37
C GLU A 98 -4.47 0.64 -8.02
N MET A 99 -4.72 -0.66 -7.79
CA MET A 99 -4.20 -1.37 -6.61
C MET A 99 -2.67 -1.47 -6.62
N LEU A 100 -2.05 -1.77 -7.77
CA LEU A 100 -0.60 -1.86 -7.88
C LEU A 100 0.10 -0.53 -7.59
N LEU A 101 -0.43 0.58 -8.11
CA LEU A 101 0.07 1.92 -7.83
C LEU A 101 -0.08 2.31 -6.35
N ASN A 102 -0.96 1.62 -5.61
CA ASN A 102 -1.09 1.78 -4.16
C ASN A 102 -0.08 0.96 -3.35
N CYS A 103 0.58 -0.04 -3.93
CA CYS A 103 1.62 -0.81 -3.25
C CYS A 103 2.89 0.02 -3.05
N ASP A 104 3.71 -0.37 -2.08
CA ASP A 104 4.98 0.29 -1.78
C ASP A 104 6.09 -0.24 -2.68
N LEU A 105 6.03 -1.53 -3.03
CA LEU A 105 6.97 -2.21 -3.91
C LEU A 105 6.19 -3.10 -4.89
N VAL A 106 6.68 -3.22 -6.12
CA VAL A 106 6.06 -4.01 -7.19
C VAL A 106 7.11 -4.89 -7.85
N ILE A 107 6.92 -6.20 -7.75
CA ILE A 107 7.65 -7.24 -8.48
C ILE A 107 6.73 -7.79 -9.55
N SER A 108 7.19 -7.85 -10.79
CA SER A 108 6.38 -8.30 -11.91
C SER A 108 7.07 -9.39 -12.71
N ALA A 109 6.25 -10.26 -13.32
CA ALA A 109 6.68 -11.09 -14.43
C ALA A 109 7.16 -10.19 -15.58
N ASP A 110 8.18 -10.65 -16.30
CA ASP A 110 8.73 -10.00 -17.50
C ASP A 110 7.77 -10.02 -18.69
N ASP A 111 6.81 -10.96 -18.71
CA ASP A 111 5.74 -11.10 -19.70
C ASP A 111 4.42 -10.38 -19.32
N ALA A 112 4.39 -9.68 -18.19
CA ALA A 112 3.18 -9.01 -17.71
C ALA A 112 2.79 -7.80 -18.58
N THR A 113 1.51 -7.42 -18.53
CA THR A 113 0.97 -6.26 -19.24
C THR A 113 0.07 -5.43 -18.34
N PHE A 114 0.11 -4.11 -18.50
CA PHE A 114 -0.59 -3.16 -17.63
C PHE A 114 -1.43 -2.19 -18.47
N ALA A 115 -2.66 -1.88 -18.06
CA ALA A 115 -3.41 -0.79 -18.69
C ALA A 115 -4.40 -0.13 -17.72
N LEU A 116 -4.72 1.14 -17.97
CA LEU A 116 -5.86 1.86 -17.39
C LEU A 116 -6.83 2.19 -18.54
N PRO A 117 -7.63 1.22 -19.03
CA PRO A 117 -8.48 1.38 -20.21
C PRO A 117 -9.83 2.04 -19.91
N GLU A 118 -10.05 2.59 -18.72
CA GLU A 118 -11.34 3.12 -18.25
C GLU A 118 -11.95 4.12 -19.23
N VAL A 119 -11.12 4.98 -19.84
CA VAL A 119 -11.56 5.96 -20.84
C VAL A 119 -12.23 5.33 -22.06
N LYS A 120 -11.88 4.09 -22.42
CA LYS A 120 -12.46 3.36 -23.56
C LYS A 120 -13.88 2.86 -23.29
N VAL A 121 -14.29 2.84 -22.03
CA VAL A 121 -15.61 2.35 -21.59
C VAL A 121 -16.41 3.43 -20.85
N GLY A 122 -16.01 4.70 -20.96
CA GLY A 122 -16.70 5.82 -20.33
C GLY A 122 -16.52 5.89 -18.80
N VAL A 123 -15.46 5.28 -18.27
CA VAL A 123 -15.12 5.28 -16.84
C VAL A 123 -13.83 6.10 -16.63
N THR A 124 -13.50 6.42 -15.38
CA THR A 124 -12.26 7.11 -15.00
C THR A 124 -11.58 6.36 -13.86
N ALA A 125 -10.24 6.30 -13.87
CA ALA A 125 -9.40 5.68 -12.83
C ALA A 125 -9.35 6.52 -11.53
N VAL A 126 -10.50 6.63 -10.88
CA VAL A 126 -10.77 7.50 -9.72
C VAL A 126 -10.41 6.86 -8.38
N ALA A 127 -10.04 5.57 -8.34
CA ALA A 127 -9.51 4.94 -7.13
C ALA A 127 -8.05 5.34 -6.84
N GLY A 128 -7.56 6.35 -7.56
CA GLY A 128 -6.30 7.03 -7.37
C GLY A 128 -5.20 6.53 -8.29
N GLY A 129 -5.56 5.90 -9.41
CA GLY A 129 -4.63 5.65 -10.52
C GLY A 129 -4.09 6.95 -11.11
N ILE A 130 -4.95 7.96 -11.34
CA ILE A 130 -4.56 9.25 -11.92
C ILE A 130 -3.46 9.96 -11.11
N PRO A 131 -3.67 10.37 -9.84
CA PRO A 131 -2.68 11.16 -9.11
C PRO A 131 -1.36 10.39 -8.89
N ARG A 132 -1.42 9.07 -8.69
CA ARG A 132 -0.23 8.26 -8.44
C ARG A 132 0.60 8.05 -9.69
N LEU A 133 -0.03 7.75 -10.82
CA LEU A 133 0.70 7.58 -12.07
C LEU A 133 1.38 8.89 -12.49
N VAL A 134 0.71 10.04 -12.30
CA VAL A 134 1.31 11.36 -12.54
C VAL A 134 2.50 11.60 -11.61
N SER A 135 2.40 11.24 -10.33
CA SER A 135 3.51 11.38 -9.37
C SER A 135 4.69 10.46 -9.70
N ILE A 136 4.46 9.28 -10.26
CA ILE A 136 5.51 8.27 -10.52
C ILE A 136 6.18 8.51 -11.88
N ALA A 137 5.39 8.66 -12.94
CA ALA A 137 5.86 8.70 -14.32
C ALA A 137 5.90 10.12 -14.91
N GLY A 138 5.41 11.11 -14.18
CA GLY A 138 5.22 12.46 -14.70
C GLY A 138 3.99 12.60 -15.59
N ARG A 139 3.65 13.85 -15.93
CA ARG A 139 2.41 14.20 -16.63
C ARG A 139 2.29 13.52 -18.00
N GLN A 140 3.32 13.59 -18.83
CA GLN A 140 3.24 13.13 -20.23
C GLN A 140 3.03 11.62 -20.34
N LEU A 141 3.81 10.82 -19.60
CA LEU A 141 3.66 9.36 -19.61
C LEU A 141 2.34 8.94 -18.96
N ALA A 142 1.95 9.57 -17.84
CA ALA A 142 0.65 9.31 -17.24
C ALA A 142 -0.50 9.60 -18.21
N SER A 143 -0.47 10.75 -18.91
CA SER A 143 -1.45 11.08 -19.94
C SER A 143 -1.48 10.08 -21.10
N GLU A 144 -0.31 9.60 -21.54
CA GLU A 144 -0.20 8.58 -22.60
C GLU A 144 -0.98 7.30 -22.23
N MET A 145 -0.81 6.80 -21.01
CA MET A 145 -1.50 5.58 -20.55
C MET A 145 -2.98 5.83 -20.23
N LEU A 146 -3.29 6.91 -19.50
CA LEU A 146 -4.63 7.23 -19.00
C LEU A 146 -5.58 7.68 -20.11
N LEU A 147 -5.15 8.58 -21.00
CA LEU A 147 -6.04 9.19 -22.01
C LEU A 147 -6.22 8.30 -23.24
N LEU A 148 -5.20 7.51 -23.60
CA LEU A 148 -5.30 6.56 -24.72
C LEU A 148 -5.82 5.19 -24.26
N GLY A 149 -5.86 4.93 -22.95
CA GLY A 149 -6.17 3.62 -22.39
C GLY A 149 -5.30 2.50 -22.97
N ARG A 150 -4.02 2.81 -23.28
CA ARG A 150 -3.13 1.88 -23.98
C ARG A 150 -2.58 0.82 -23.03
N THR A 151 -2.30 -0.36 -23.56
CA THR A 151 -1.54 -1.39 -22.86
C THR A 151 -0.05 -1.02 -22.84
N VAL A 152 0.58 -1.25 -21.71
CA VAL A 152 1.99 -1.03 -21.39
C VAL A 152 2.61 -2.38 -21.07
N THR A 153 3.79 -2.66 -21.63
CA THR A 153 4.53 -3.90 -21.34
C THR A 153 5.22 -3.84 -19.98
N ALA A 154 5.55 -4.98 -19.38
CA ALA A 154 6.34 -5.01 -18.14
C ALA A 154 7.68 -4.25 -18.26
N GLN A 155 8.34 -4.34 -19.41
CA GLN A 155 9.58 -3.62 -19.66
C GLN A 155 9.39 -2.09 -19.68
N GLU A 156 8.31 -1.59 -20.28
CA GLU A 156 7.98 -0.16 -20.24
C GLU A 156 7.58 0.28 -18.83
N ALA A 157 6.81 -0.55 -18.11
CA ALA A 157 6.41 -0.30 -16.73
C ALA A 157 7.63 -0.17 -15.79
N TYR A 158 8.68 -0.95 -16.03
CA TYR A 158 9.95 -0.91 -15.32
C TYR A 158 10.84 0.28 -15.73
N THR A 159 11.00 0.53 -17.03
CA THR A 159 12.01 1.49 -17.53
C THR A 159 11.49 2.88 -17.84
N ARG A 160 10.28 3.01 -18.43
CA ARG A 160 9.71 4.30 -18.84
C ARG A 160 8.83 4.88 -17.75
N PHE A 161 7.87 4.09 -17.26
CA PHE A 161 6.90 4.57 -16.30
C PHE A 161 7.42 4.51 -14.86
N GLY A 162 8.26 3.53 -14.53
CA GLY A 162 8.91 3.44 -13.22
C GLY A 162 8.01 2.98 -12.06
N PHE A 163 6.84 2.40 -12.32
CA PHE A 163 5.96 1.86 -11.26
C PHE A 163 6.21 0.38 -10.94
N VAL A 164 7.16 -0.27 -11.62
CA VAL A 164 7.64 -1.63 -11.31
C VAL A 164 9.07 -1.53 -10.78
N ASN A 165 9.37 -2.16 -9.65
CA ASN A 165 10.69 -2.13 -9.03
C ASN A 165 11.64 -3.23 -9.56
N LYS A 166 11.11 -4.40 -9.93
CA LYS A 166 11.90 -5.51 -10.45
C LYS A 166 11.09 -6.40 -11.37
N LEU A 167 11.73 -6.83 -12.47
CA LEU A 167 11.22 -7.87 -13.36
C LEU A 167 11.94 -9.19 -13.09
N VAL A 168 11.19 -10.27 -13.08
CA VAL A 168 11.71 -11.65 -12.98
C VAL A 168 10.90 -12.58 -13.88
N PRO A 169 11.40 -13.77 -14.22
CA PRO A 169 10.60 -14.77 -14.90
C PRO A 169 9.32 -15.08 -14.12
N LYS A 170 8.22 -15.30 -14.83
CA LYS A 170 6.87 -15.56 -14.27
C LYS A 170 6.85 -16.50 -13.06
N ASP A 171 7.56 -17.61 -13.14
CA ASP A 171 7.56 -18.65 -12.08
C ASP A 171 8.29 -18.20 -10.80
N ASN A 172 9.09 -17.13 -10.87
CA ASN A 172 9.90 -16.63 -9.77
C ASN A 172 9.29 -15.41 -9.05
N VAL A 173 8.22 -14.81 -9.59
CA VAL A 173 7.64 -13.56 -9.07
C VAL A 173 7.27 -13.66 -7.59
N LEU A 174 6.56 -14.72 -7.19
CA LEU A 174 6.14 -14.91 -5.80
C LEU A 174 7.35 -15.13 -4.88
N ALA A 175 8.32 -15.96 -5.32
CA ALA A 175 9.52 -16.23 -4.55
C ALA A 175 10.34 -14.96 -4.30
N GLU A 176 10.49 -14.11 -5.32
CA GLU A 176 11.20 -12.84 -5.21
C GLU A 176 10.47 -11.86 -4.28
N ALA A 177 9.14 -11.73 -4.39
CA ALA A 177 8.36 -10.87 -3.50
C ALA A 177 8.46 -11.31 -2.04
N LEU A 178 8.42 -12.62 -1.78
CA LEU A 178 8.62 -13.18 -0.43
C LEU A 178 10.05 -12.99 0.07
N ALA A 179 11.06 -13.03 -0.82
CA ALA A 179 12.44 -12.75 -0.45
C ALA A 179 12.61 -11.30 0.03
N TRP A 180 11.98 -10.33 -0.65
CA TRP A 180 11.98 -8.93 -0.23
C TRP A 180 11.24 -8.73 1.10
N ALA A 181 10.07 -9.34 1.26
CA ALA A 181 9.33 -9.31 2.53
C ALA A 181 10.16 -9.91 3.67
N SER A 182 10.84 -11.03 3.42
CA SER A 182 11.71 -11.69 4.40
C SER A 182 12.92 -10.83 4.77
N ALA A 183 13.53 -10.15 3.80
CA ALA A 183 14.61 -9.21 4.06
C ALA A 183 14.15 -8.01 4.89
N LEU A 184 12.98 -7.43 4.60
CA LEU A 184 12.39 -6.36 5.41
C LEU A 184 12.20 -6.80 6.87
N VAL A 185 11.62 -7.99 7.09
CA VAL A 185 11.36 -8.49 8.46
C VAL A 185 12.65 -8.83 9.20
N ARG A 186 13.64 -9.42 8.52
CA ARG A 186 14.87 -9.91 9.14
C ARG A 186 15.88 -8.80 9.40
N ASP A 187 16.05 -7.90 8.45
CA ASP A 187 17.21 -7.00 8.41
C ASP A 187 16.84 -5.57 8.86
N SER A 188 15.55 -5.22 8.94
CA SER A 188 15.11 -3.84 9.21
C SER A 188 14.39 -3.70 10.55
N SER A 189 14.56 -2.53 11.18
CA SER A 189 13.79 -2.15 12.37
C SER A 189 12.31 -1.95 12.01
N PRO A 190 11.36 -2.64 12.68
CA PRO A 190 9.94 -2.61 12.31
C PRO A 190 9.27 -1.25 12.47
N ASP A 191 9.60 -0.48 13.51
CA ASP A 191 9.11 0.90 13.71
C ASP A 191 9.78 1.90 12.79
N ALA A 192 11.07 1.71 12.47
CA ALA A 192 11.74 2.53 11.47
C ALA A 192 11.06 2.36 10.11
N VAL A 193 10.80 1.12 9.68
CA VAL A 193 10.06 0.82 8.43
C VAL A 193 8.68 1.48 8.40
N GLN A 194 7.94 1.41 9.52
CA GLN A 194 6.62 2.06 9.63
C GLN A 194 6.72 3.58 9.52
N SER A 195 7.68 4.20 10.20
CA SER A 195 7.94 5.64 10.12
C SER A 195 8.40 6.06 8.72
N THR A 196 9.31 5.31 8.09
CA THR A 196 9.78 5.57 6.72
C THR A 196 8.62 5.50 5.73
N LYS A 197 7.76 4.47 5.82
CA LYS A 197 6.57 4.36 4.97
C LYS A 197 5.64 5.58 5.11
N ARG A 198 5.45 6.06 6.35
CA ARG A 198 4.66 7.27 6.61
C ARG A 198 5.30 8.49 5.94
N GLY A 199 6.61 8.65 6.04
CA GLY A 199 7.37 9.72 5.38
C GLY A 199 7.22 9.69 3.86
N VAL A 200 7.37 8.52 3.22
CA VAL A 200 7.14 8.37 1.77
C VAL A 200 5.72 8.77 1.38
N THR A 201 4.72 8.35 2.17
CA THR A 201 3.32 8.68 1.88
C THR A 201 3.06 10.18 1.97
N LEU A 202 3.60 10.85 2.99
CA LEU A 202 3.50 12.29 3.16
C LEU A 202 4.23 13.04 2.04
N ALA A 203 5.43 12.60 1.66
CA ALA A 203 6.17 13.19 0.55
C ALA A 203 5.40 13.14 -0.79
N CYS A 204 4.56 12.12 -1.00
CA CYS A 204 3.67 12.06 -2.15
C CYS A 204 2.37 12.88 -2.00
N GLN A 205 2.00 13.27 -0.79
CA GLN A 205 0.78 14.04 -0.49
C GLN A 205 1.02 15.55 -0.48
N HIS A 206 2.22 15.98 -0.11
CA HIS A 206 2.61 17.40 -0.07
C HIS A 206 3.44 17.77 -1.29
N GLY A 207 3.19 18.96 -1.85
CA GLY A 207 4.05 19.54 -2.88
C GLY A 207 5.30 20.22 -2.33
N ASP A 208 5.40 20.36 -1.01
CA ASP A 208 6.48 21.05 -0.30
C ASP A 208 7.26 20.08 0.60
N VAL A 209 8.58 20.05 0.42
CA VAL A 209 9.49 19.14 1.12
C VAL A 209 9.58 19.49 2.61
N ASP A 210 9.55 20.79 2.95
CA ASP A 210 9.67 21.25 4.33
C ASP A 210 8.42 20.85 5.14
N THR A 211 7.23 21.07 4.57
CA THR A 211 5.96 20.63 5.14
C THR A 211 5.94 19.12 5.34
N ALA A 212 6.30 18.34 4.31
CA ALA A 212 6.35 16.87 4.43
C ALA A 212 7.31 16.41 5.52
N THR A 213 8.47 17.07 5.66
CA THR A 213 9.49 16.76 6.67
C THR A 213 8.98 17.04 8.08
N VAL A 214 8.41 18.21 8.32
CA VAL A 214 7.89 18.61 9.64
C VAL A 214 6.70 17.75 10.04
N GLU A 215 5.77 17.47 9.13
CA GLU A 215 4.63 16.59 9.39
C GLU A 215 5.06 15.15 9.65
N HIS A 216 6.03 14.64 8.89
CA HIS A 216 6.58 13.32 9.13
C HIS A 216 7.24 13.23 10.51
N ALA A 217 8.09 14.19 10.88
CA ALA A 217 8.76 14.23 12.18
C ALA A 217 7.75 14.24 13.35
N ARG A 218 6.58 14.85 13.16
CA ARG A 218 5.50 14.93 14.15
C ARG A 218 4.47 13.80 14.06
N SER A 219 4.58 12.92 13.06
CA SER A 219 3.63 11.82 12.88
C SER A 219 3.70 10.82 14.05
N PRO A 220 2.58 10.15 14.41
CA PRO A 220 2.55 9.14 15.47
C PRO A 220 3.60 8.04 15.26
N GLU A 221 3.82 7.62 14.01
CA GLU A 221 4.81 6.62 13.65
C GLU A 221 6.24 7.08 13.94
N SER A 222 6.56 8.33 13.61
CA SER A 222 7.88 8.91 13.81
C SER A 222 8.16 9.20 15.29
N VAL A 223 7.21 9.82 15.99
CA VAL A 223 7.33 10.09 17.44
C VAL A 223 7.55 8.79 18.22
N ARG A 224 6.78 7.74 17.92
CA ARG A 224 6.96 6.42 18.54
C ARG A 224 8.32 5.80 18.19
N HIS A 225 8.77 5.93 16.94
CA HIS A 225 10.08 5.42 16.51
C HIS A 225 11.24 6.12 17.24
N PHE A 226 11.22 7.45 17.31
CA PHE A 226 12.26 8.23 18.00
C PHE A 226 12.32 7.95 19.50
N ALA A 227 11.19 7.63 20.13
CA ALA A 227 11.14 7.22 21.53
C ALA A 227 11.44 5.71 21.74
N GLY A 228 11.55 4.93 20.67
CA GLY A 228 11.59 3.48 20.69
C GLY A 228 12.96 2.87 21.01
N GLU A 229 12.97 1.69 21.64
CA GLU A 229 14.19 0.95 21.98
C GLU A 229 14.98 0.50 20.75
N ASN A 230 14.31 0.24 19.62
CA ASN A 230 14.97 -0.15 18.39
C ASN A 230 15.88 0.96 17.84
N MET A 231 15.56 2.25 18.05
CA MET A 231 16.47 3.34 17.65
C MET A 231 17.77 3.28 18.46
N LYS A 232 17.67 3.11 19.78
CA LYS A 232 18.83 2.99 20.69
C LYS A 232 19.69 1.78 20.34
N GLU A 233 19.06 0.63 20.15
CA GLU A 233 19.74 -0.61 19.76
C GLU A 233 20.40 -0.50 18.38
N GLY A 234 19.73 0.13 17.40
CA GLY A 234 20.29 0.34 16.07
C GLY A 234 21.56 1.18 16.10
N LEU A 235 21.53 2.32 16.81
CA LEU A 235 22.70 3.19 16.98
C LEU A 235 23.84 2.48 17.73
N LYS A 236 23.52 1.72 18.79
CA LYS A 236 24.50 0.96 19.56
C LYS A 236 25.15 -0.14 18.71
N ALA A 237 24.36 -0.97 18.04
CA ALA A 237 24.84 -2.05 17.20
C ALA A 237 25.72 -1.54 16.04
N PHE A 238 25.37 -0.38 15.47
CA PHE A 238 26.17 0.29 14.45
C PHE A 238 27.56 0.69 14.97
N GLY A 239 27.64 1.31 16.15
CA GLY A 239 28.91 1.65 16.80
C GLY A 239 29.75 0.42 17.16
N GLU A 240 29.08 -0.66 17.59
CA GLU A 240 29.70 -1.95 17.96
C GLU A 240 30.00 -2.86 16.76
N LYS A 241 29.67 -2.45 15.52
CA LYS A 241 29.83 -3.24 14.28
C LYS A 241 29.24 -4.65 14.35
N ARG A 242 28.13 -4.81 15.07
CA ARG A 242 27.41 -6.08 15.19
C ARG A 242 26.04 -5.99 14.55
N ARG A 243 25.38 -7.14 14.36
CA ARG A 243 23.98 -7.15 13.92
C ARG A 243 23.07 -6.62 15.04
N PRO A 244 22.11 -5.74 14.72
CA PRO A 244 21.12 -5.26 15.67
C PRO A 244 20.10 -6.36 16.00
N ARG A 245 19.51 -6.29 17.19
CA ARG A 245 18.43 -7.17 17.64
C ARG A 245 17.13 -6.38 17.71
N TRP A 246 16.34 -6.45 16.64
CA TRP A 246 15.06 -5.76 16.58
C TRP A 246 14.00 -6.43 17.45
N THR A 247 13.18 -5.60 18.08
CA THR A 247 12.02 -6.03 18.87
C THR A 247 10.73 -5.49 18.25
N ASN A 248 9.60 -6.10 18.57
CA ASN A 248 8.31 -5.57 18.13
C ASN A 248 8.06 -4.21 18.81
N PRO A 249 7.69 -3.17 18.05
CA PRO A 249 7.48 -1.86 18.63
C PRO A 249 6.13 -1.80 19.37
N ALA A 250 5.98 -0.80 20.23
CA ALA A 250 4.68 -0.50 20.86
C ALA A 250 3.58 -0.34 19.80
N LYS A 251 2.33 -0.66 20.12
CA LYS A 251 1.23 -0.48 19.16
C LYS A 251 1.02 1.01 18.84
N LEU A 252 0.65 1.31 17.58
CA LEU A 252 0.13 2.62 17.16
C LEU A 252 -1.32 2.78 17.63
#